data_AF-A0A957WS03-F1
#
_entry.id   AF-A0A957WS03-F1
#
_cell.length_a   1.000
_cell.length_b   1.000
_cell.length_c   1.000
_cell.angle_alpha   90.00
_cell.angle_beta   90.00
_cell.angle_gamma   90.00
#
_symmetry.space_group_name_H-M   'P 1'
#
loop_
_entity.id
_entity.type
_entity.pdbx_description
1 polymer ?
#
loop_
_entity_poly.entity_id
_entity_poly.type
_entity_poly.pdbx_seq_one_letter_code
_entity_poly.pdbx_strand_id
1 'polypeptide(L)'
;MLLAVAVAVIFMYAIFALVFFGGESDDIAAAPLTTDEAIVAAPPPTPTITPTIDPSAGRSLNQQVSEAPTATRAPVLPTAANAVRPQLLANTNIDYSSSQGNWQYLWAAPGTNSWQPMVYESREYGTCWYAADYVRICEESGHPGNGADIAWRWTSPVPGPIEILIHAEKIDVGGDGVTVSVFKNTTDISTQPVFSRQVLGNDESGFANRFIIDAIQPDDFLLFVMQKNEDVTFDHTAFEATICQVSCP
;
A
#
# COMPACT_ATOMS: atom_id res chain seq x y z
N MET A 1 26.57 -63.08 12.99
CA MET A 1 27.10 -62.37 11.80
C MET A 1 25.94 -61.57 11.25
N LEU A 2 25.68 -60.30 11.63
CA LEU A 2 26.50 -59.08 11.61
C LEU A 2 27.00 -58.68 10.21
N LEU A 3 26.67 -57.42 9.85
CA LEU A 3 26.95 -56.57 8.67
C LEU A 3 26.01 -56.78 7.45
N ALA A 4 25.17 -55.83 6.99
CA ALA A 4 25.18 -54.36 6.81
C ALA A 4 25.80 -53.85 5.48
N VAL A 5 25.30 -52.68 5.05
CA VAL A 5 25.65 -51.79 3.91
C VAL A 5 24.84 -52.07 2.62
N ALA A 6 23.81 -51.32 2.19
CA ALA A 6 23.55 -49.88 1.98
C ALA A 6 24.09 -49.29 0.66
N VAL A 7 23.23 -48.48 0.01
CA VAL A 7 23.46 -47.47 -1.07
C VAL A 7 23.35 -47.94 -2.53
N ALA A 8 22.26 -47.54 -3.20
CA ALA A 8 22.29 -46.59 -4.33
C ALA A 8 20.87 -46.35 -4.87
N VAL A 9 20.37 -45.13 -4.63
CA VAL A 9 19.24 -44.50 -5.33
C VAL A 9 19.81 -43.81 -6.59
N ILE A 10 18.92 -43.52 -7.56
CA ILE A 10 18.99 -42.55 -8.66
C ILE A 10 18.99 -43.19 -10.08
N PHE A 11 18.05 -42.70 -10.89
CA PHE A 11 17.87 -42.78 -12.36
C PHE A 11 17.04 -43.94 -12.94
N MET A 12 15.75 -43.67 -13.22
CA MET A 12 15.20 -43.62 -14.60
C MET A 12 13.69 -43.34 -14.56
N TYR A 13 13.30 -42.08 -14.78
CA TYR A 13 12.02 -41.78 -15.42
C TYR A 13 12.28 -41.61 -16.91
N ALA A 14 11.88 -42.61 -17.68
CA ALA A 14 11.67 -42.54 -19.11
C ALA A 14 10.36 -43.27 -19.40
N ILE A 15 9.71 -42.88 -20.49
CA ILE A 15 8.46 -43.41 -21.07
C ILE A 15 7.22 -42.60 -20.67
N PHE A 16 6.86 -41.62 -21.49
CA PHE A 16 5.76 -41.84 -22.45
C PHE A 16 5.96 -40.95 -23.68
N ALA A 17 5.98 -41.60 -24.83
CA ALA A 17 6.17 -41.00 -26.13
C ALA A 17 4.82 -40.79 -26.83
N LEU A 18 4.82 -39.77 -27.69
CA LEU A 18 4.30 -39.79 -29.06
C LEU A 18 2.79 -39.63 -29.32
N VAL A 19 2.41 -38.48 -29.89
CA VAL A 19 1.46 -38.40 -31.03
C VAL A 19 1.98 -37.38 -32.05
N PHE A 20 1.86 -37.77 -33.32
CA PHE A 20 2.45 -37.21 -34.54
C PHE A 20 1.54 -36.20 -35.28
N PHE A 21 2.12 -35.62 -36.35
CA PHE A 21 1.58 -34.79 -37.45
C PHE A 21 1.57 -33.27 -37.18
N GLY A 22 2.17 -32.39 -37.98
CA GLY A 22 2.62 -32.48 -39.38
C GLY A 22 1.72 -31.62 -40.27
N GLY A 23 2.26 -30.53 -40.81
CA GLY A 23 1.66 -29.76 -41.92
C GLY A 23 0.86 -28.53 -41.52
N GLU A 24 1.38 -27.35 -41.89
CA GLU A 24 0.75 -26.40 -42.82
C GLU A 24 1.26 -25.00 -42.48
N SER A 25 2.08 -24.45 -43.37
CA SER A 25 2.48 -23.05 -43.41
C SER A 25 1.38 -22.27 -44.13
N ASP A 26 0.62 -21.47 -43.39
CA ASP A 26 -0.28 -20.48 -43.99
C ASP A 26 0.10 -19.06 -43.58
N ASP A 27 0.36 -18.30 -44.63
CA ASP A 27 0.50 -16.85 -44.71
C ASP A 27 -0.58 -16.14 -43.87
N ILE A 28 -0.14 -15.33 -42.90
CA ILE A 28 -0.99 -14.28 -42.34
C ILE A 28 -0.52 -12.95 -42.92
N ALA A 29 -1.28 -12.51 -43.91
CA ALA A 29 -1.20 -11.21 -44.54
C ALA A 29 -1.25 -10.08 -43.50
N ALA A 30 -0.35 -9.11 -43.68
CA ALA A 30 -0.37 -7.85 -42.96
C ALA A 30 -1.69 -7.11 -43.22
N ALA A 31 -2.42 -6.81 -42.14
CA ALA A 31 -3.54 -5.88 -42.18
C ALA A 31 -3.04 -4.43 -42.26
N PRO A 32 -3.71 -3.54 -43.00
CA PRO A 32 -3.32 -2.13 -43.10
C PRO A 32 -3.60 -1.38 -41.79
N LEU A 33 -2.60 -0.65 -41.32
CA LEU A 33 -2.71 0.38 -40.28
C LEU A 33 -3.67 1.49 -40.75
N THR A 34 -4.88 1.52 -40.21
CA THR A 34 -5.76 2.69 -40.28
C THR A 34 -5.47 3.59 -39.07
N THR A 35 -4.78 4.70 -39.33
CA THR A 35 -4.66 5.82 -38.39
C THR A 35 -5.96 6.62 -38.40
N ASP A 36 -6.76 6.48 -37.34
CA ASP A 36 -7.89 7.38 -37.07
C ASP A 36 -7.45 8.35 -35.98
N GLU A 37 -6.96 9.54 -36.39
CA GLU A 37 -6.65 10.65 -35.51
C GLU A 37 -7.97 11.23 -34.98
N ALA A 38 -8.34 10.84 -33.75
CA ALA A 38 -9.37 11.56 -33.01
C ALA A 38 -8.84 12.93 -32.57
N ILE A 39 -9.31 13.98 -33.25
CA ILE A 39 -9.11 15.38 -32.85
C ILE A 39 -9.81 15.59 -31.50
N VAL A 40 -9.03 15.65 -30.42
CA VAL A 40 -9.50 16.03 -29.10
C VAL A 40 -9.77 17.54 -29.11
N ALA A 41 -11.05 17.92 -29.08
CA ALA A 41 -11.48 19.30 -28.92
C ALA A 41 -10.99 19.87 -27.59
N ALA A 42 -10.43 21.09 -27.62
CA ALA A 42 -9.99 21.81 -26.44
C ALA A 42 -11.15 22.09 -25.47
N PRO A 43 -10.93 22.00 -24.14
CA PRO A 43 -11.95 22.32 -23.16
C PRO A 43 -12.31 23.83 -23.20
N PRO A 44 -13.58 24.19 -22.95
CA PRO A 44 -14.02 25.59 -22.93
C PRO A 44 -13.37 26.35 -21.78
N PRO A 45 -13.10 27.66 -21.94
CA PRO A 45 -12.48 28.48 -20.89
C PRO A 45 -13.38 28.61 -19.67
N THR A 46 -12.78 28.44 -18.50
CA THR A 46 -13.39 28.66 -17.18
C THR A 46 -13.87 30.11 -17.03
N PRO A 47 -15.11 30.38 -16.57
CA PRO A 47 -15.58 31.74 -16.36
C PRO A 47 -14.86 32.40 -15.18
N THR A 48 -14.19 33.51 -15.45
CA THR A 48 -13.62 34.41 -14.44
C THR A 48 -14.74 35.19 -13.75
N ILE A 49 -14.93 34.96 -12.46
CA ILE A 49 -15.88 35.73 -11.64
C ILE A 49 -15.14 36.98 -11.12
N THR A 50 -15.50 38.15 -11.62
CA THR A 50 -15.02 39.44 -11.09
C THR A 50 -15.91 39.85 -9.90
N PRO A 51 -15.37 40.09 -8.70
CA PRO A 51 -16.16 40.62 -7.60
C PRO A 51 -16.49 42.10 -7.85
N THR A 52 -17.77 42.40 -8.01
CA THR A 52 -18.31 43.76 -8.00
C THR A 52 -18.42 44.24 -6.56
N ILE A 53 -17.60 45.22 -6.18
CA ILE A 53 -17.76 45.98 -4.93
C ILE A 53 -18.76 47.10 -5.21
N ASP A 54 -19.89 47.06 -4.52
CA ASP A 54 -20.91 48.12 -4.51
C ASP A 54 -20.52 49.22 -3.49
N PRO A 55 -20.38 50.49 -3.90
CA PRO A 55 -20.15 51.61 -2.99
C PRO A 55 -21.34 52.56 -2.98
N SER A 56 -22.32 52.39 -2.07
CA SER A 56 -23.12 53.51 -1.56
C SER A 56 -24.10 53.19 -0.44
N ALA A 57 -23.82 53.73 0.74
CA ALA A 57 -24.71 54.58 1.54
C ALA A 57 -23.97 54.86 2.88
N GLY A 58 -23.79 56.08 3.37
CA GLY A 58 -24.67 57.24 3.27
C GLY A 58 -25.31 57.52 4.63
N ARG A 59 -24.54 58.14 5.54
CA ARG A 59 -24.97 59.14 6.54
C ARG A 59 -25.94 58.73 7.66
N SER A 60 -25.47 58.82 8.91
CA SER A 60 -26.25 59.42 10.00
C SER A 60 -25.33 59.99 11.08
N LEU A 61 -25.61 61.24 11.46
CA LEU A 61 -25.00 62.02 12.54
C LEU A 61 -25.88 61.89 13.80
N ASN A 62 -25.25 62.04 14.96
CA ASN A 62 -25.81 62.24 16.30
C ASN A 62 -26.31 61.02 17.05
N GLN A 63 -25.47 60.51 17.97
CA GLN A 63 -25.86 60.40 19.37
C GLN A 63 -24.61 60.37 20.27
N GLN A 64 -24.28 61.51 20.86
CA GLN A 64 -23.20 61.62 21.85
C GLN A 64 -23.80 61.27 23.21
N VAL A 65 -23.72 59.99 23.59
CA VAL A 65 -24.02 59.53 24.96
C VAL A 65 -22.68 59.41 25.69
N SER A 66 -22.54 60.19 26.75
CA SER A 66 -21.38 60.18 27.64
C SER A 66 -21.49 58.99 28.59
N GLU A 67 -20.94 57.85 28.20
CA GLU A 67 -20.75 56.69 29.08
C GLU A 67 -19.38 56.76 29.78
N ALA A 68 -19.38 56.45 31.07
CA ALA A 68 -18.18 56.35 31.91
C ALA A 68 -17.20 55.30 31.33
N PRO A 69 -15.87 55.48 31.48
CA PRO A 69 -14.89 54.57 30.90
C PRO A 69 -15.04 53.17 31.51
N THR A 70 -15.65 52.26 30.77
CA THR A 70 -15.61 50.83 31.05
C THR A 70 -14.17 50.37 30.80
N ALA A 71 -13.55 49.77 31.83
CA ALA A 71 -12.19 49.26 31.75
C ALA A 71 -12.02 48.40 30.48
N THR A 72 -11.16 48.85 29.57
CA THR A 72 -10.75 48.10 28.38
C THR A 72 -10.25 46.74 28.84
N ARG A 73 -11.06 45.71 28.63
CA ARG A 73 -10.66 44.32 28.86
C ARG A 73 -9.42 44.08 28.00
N ALA A 74 -8.30 43.78 28.65
CA ALA A 74 -7.05 43.47 27.97
C ALA A 74 -7.32 42.45 26.85
N PRO A 75 -6.70 42.59 25.67
CA PRO A 75 -6.82 41.61 24.60
C PRO A 75 -6.50 40.23 25.19
N VAL A 76 -7.48 39.33 25.13
CA VAL A 76 -7.27 37.93 25.55
C VAL A 76 -6.23 37.39 24.58
N LEU A 77 -5.02 37.18 25.09
CA LEU A 77 -3.94 36.54 24.35
C LEU A 77 -4.51 35.22 23.80
N PRO A 78 -4.41 34.93 22.49
CA PRO A 78 -4.94 33.69 21.94
C PRO A 78 -4.36 32.53 22.74
N THR A 79 -5.24 31.75 23.35
CA THR A 79 -4.89 30.51 24.06
C THR A 79 -4.03 29.71 23.10
N ALA A 80 -2.78 29.44 23.50
CA ALA A 80 -1.85 28.65 22.72
C ALA A 80 -2.57 27.38 22.24
N ALA A 81 -2.74 27.25 20.93
CA ALA A 81 -3.28 26.05 20.33
C ALA A 81 -2.46 24.88 20.88
N ASN A 82 -3.12 23.91 21.51
CA ASN A 82 -2.47 22.70 22.00
C ASN A 82 -1.63 22.14 20.87
N ALA A 83 -0.30 22.17 21.03
CA ALA A 83 0.59 21.55 20.07
C ALA A 83 0.19 20.07 19.97
N VAL A 84 -0.29 19.67 18.80
CA VAL A 84 -0.63 18.27 18.53
C VAL A 84 0.67 17.49 18.70
N ARG A 85 0.70 16.62 19.71
CA ARG A 85 1.85 15.73 19.88
C ARG A 85 1.78 14.65 18.81
N PRO A 86 2.92 14.32 18.18
CA PRO A 86 3.08 13.09 17.41
C PRO A 86 2.43 11.91 18.14
N GLN A 87 1.43 11.30 17.54
CA GLN A 87 0.80 10.09 18.07
C GLN A 87 1.05 8.93 17.12
N LEU A 88 1.72 7.88 17.59
CA LEU A 88 1.76 6.60 16.90
C LEU A 88 0.34 6.03 16.83
N LEU A 89 -0.15 5.79 15.61
CA LEU A 89 -1.47 5.23 15.36
C LEU A 89 -1.39 3.72 15.13
N ALA A 90 -0.40 3.26 14.39
CA ALA A 90 -0.16 1.85 14.13
C ALA A 90 1.28 1.57 13.72
N ASN A 91 1.76 0.38 14.01
CA ASN A 91 3.01 -0.16 13.48
C ASN A 91 2.85 -1.67 13.23
N THR A 92 3.23 -2.15 12.04
CA THR A 92 3.00 -3.55 11.65
C THR A 92 3.67 -4.58 12.54
N ASN A 93 4.81 -4.23 13.14
CA ASN A 93 5.65 -5.13 13.93
C ASN A 93 5.28 -5.03 15.41
N ILE A 94 5.16 -3.81 15.96
CA ILE A 94 4.74 -3.58 17.35
C ILE A 94 3.32 -4.09 17.60
N ASP A 95 2.41 -3.89 16.63
CA ASP A 95 1.02 -4.31 16.74
C ASP A 95 0.81 -5.74 16.18
N TYR A 96 1.89 -6.47 15.85
CA TYR A 96 1.77 -7.81 15.31
C TYR A 96 1.06 -8.73 16.30
N SER A 97 0.06 -9.49 15.82
CA SER A 97 -0.71 -10.36 16.70
C SER A 97 -1.20 -11.62 15.99
N SER A 98 -1.63 -12.59 16.79
CA SER A 98 -2.24 -13.84 16.33
C SER A 98 -3.74 -13.71 16.01
N SER A 99 -4.27 -12.49 15.97
CA SER A 99 -5.68 -12.20 15.70
C SER A 99 -5.83 -11.16 14.59
N GLN A 100 -6.86 -11.30 13.77
CA GLN A 100 -7.28 -10.23 12.86
C GLN A 100 -7.80 -9.08 13.73
N GLY A 101 -7.21 -7.89 13.65
CA GLY A 101 -7.42 -6.82 14.62
C GLY A 101 -7.12 -5.44 14.05
N ASN A 102 -6.25 -4.67 14.74
CA ASN A 102 -5.80 -3.35 14.28
C ASN A 102 -5.22 -3.43 12.86
N TRP A 103 -4.50 -4.52 12.60
CA TRP A 103 -4.11 -4.96 11.28
C TRP A 103 -4.93 -6.16 10.86
N GLN A 104 -5.35 -6.17 9.59
CA GLN A 104 -5.82 -7.38 8.93
C GLN A 104 -4.71 -7.93 8.02
N TYR A 105 -4.46 -9.23 8.13
CA TYR A 105 -3.46 -9.95 7.33
C TYR A 105 -4.19 -10.69 6.23
N LEU A 106 -3.95 -10.27 5.00
CA LEU A 106 -4.71 -10.67 3.82
C LEU A 106 -3.81 -11.29 2.77
N TRP A 107 -4.40 -12.12 1.93
CA TRP A 107 -3.75 -12.60 0.71
C TRP A 107 -4.74 -12.59 -0.46
N ALA A 108 -4.22 -12.53 -1.68
CA ALA A 108 -5.01 -12.66 -2.90
C ALA A 108 -4.43 -13.77 -3.76
N ALA A 109 -5.31 -14.59 -4.36
CA ALA A 109 -4.91 -15.62 -5.30
C ALA A 109 -4.35 -15.00 -6.60
N PRO A 110 -3.57 -15.76 -7.39
CA PRO A 110 -2.88 -15.20 -8.54
C PRO A 110 -3.77 -14.50 -9.56
N GLY A 111 -3.40 -13.25 -9.88
CA GLY A 111 -4.14 -12.42 -10.83
C GLY A 111 -5.52 -11.96 -10.36
N THR A 112 -5.79 -11.99 -9.06
CA THR A 112 -7.09 -11.58 -8.49
C THR A 112 -6.95 -10.39 -7.54
N ASN A 113 -8.02 -9.62 -7.41
CA ASN A 113 -8.18 -8.59 -6.38
C ASN A 113 -9.09 -9.07 -5.23
N SER A 114 -9.24 -10.39 -5.07
CA SER A 114 -10.13 -11.01 -4.09
C SER A 114 -9.38 -11.31 -2.80
N TRP A 115 -9.19 -10.29 -1.98
CA TRP A 115 -8.46 -10.40 -0.72
C TRP A 115 -9.22 -11.22 0.32
N GLN A 116 -8.53 -12.19 0.90
CA GLN A 116 -9.06 -13.08 1.92
C GLN A 116 -8.21 -13.02 3.19
N PRO A 117 -8.81 -13.17 4.38
CA PRO A 117 -8.05 -13.26 5.62
C PRO A 117 -7.16 -14.51 5.61
N MET A 118 -5.94 -14.33 6.06
CA MET A 118 -4.99 -15.42 6.31
C MET A 118 -5.32 -16.13 7.64
N VAL A 119 -4.68 -17.28 7.88
CA VAL A 119 -4.83 -18.10 9.10
C VAL A 119 -3.55 -18.04 9.92
N TYR A 120 -3.65 -17.73 11.21
CA TYR A 120 -2.49 -17.73 12.11
C TYR A 120 -2.24 -19.13 12.65
N GLU A 121 -1.10 -19.72 12.32
CA GLU A 121 -0.75 -21.09 12.70
C GLU A 121 0.75 -21.35 12.62
N SER A 122 1.20 -22.52 13.10
CA SER A 122 2.59 -22.97 12.99
C SER A 122 2.76 -23.88 11.78
N ARG A 123 3.69 -23.54 10.88
CA ARG A 123 4.12 -24.38 9.74
C ARG A 123 5.66 -24.47 9.69
N GLU A 124 6.21 -24.92 8.57
CA GLU A 124 7.65 -25.11 8.35
C GLU A 124 8.50 -23.85 8.66
N TYR A 125 7.98 -22.66 8.36
CA TYR A 125 8.68 -21.39 8.53
C TYR A 125 8.39 -20.68 9.87
N GLY A 126 7.85 -21.41 10.85
CA GLY A 126 7.49 -20.88 12.16
C GLY A 126 6.00 -20.55 12.30
N THR A 127 5.67 -19.78 13.34
CA THR A 127 4.28 -19.37 13.63
C THR A 127 4.00 -18.00 13.04
N CYS A 128 3.22 -17.99 11.97
CA CYS A 128 2.93 -16.81 11.17
C CYS A 128 1.49 -16.84 10.65
N TRP A 129 1.06 -15.78 9.99
CA TRP A 129 -0.12 -15.82 9.13
C TRP A 129 0.23 -16.55 7.84
N TYR A 130 -0.53 -17.59 7.51
CA TYR A 130 -0.34 -18.41 6.32
C TYR A 130 -1.60 -18.47 5.46
N ALA A 131 -1.39 -18.78 4.18
CA ALA A 131 -2.46 -19.14 3.26
C ALA A 131 -2.01 -20.30 2.35
N ALA A 132 -1.96 -20.08 1.04
CA ALA A 132 -1.47 -21.03 0.03
C ALA A 132 0.06 -21.27 0.16
N ASP A 133 0.62 -22.07 -0.74
CA ASP A 133 2.04 -22.44 -0.73
C ASP A 133 2.95 -21.21 -0.73
N TYR A 134 3.91 -21.21 0.19
CA TYR A 134 4.88 -20.14 0.49
C TYR A 134 4.31 -18.79 0.98
N VAL A 135 3.00 -18.55 0.82
CA VAL A 135 2.33 -17.32 1.28
C VAL A 135 2.41 -17.22 2.80
N ARG A 136 3.11 -16.20 3.29
CA ARG A 136 3.18 -15.90 4.72
C ARG A 136 3.37 -14.44 5.05
N ILE A 137 2.80 -14.01 6.17
CA ILE A 137 3.15 -12.78 6.88
C ILE A 137 3.58 -13.16 8.29
N CYS A 138 4.83 -12.87 8.62
CA CYS A 138 5.40 -13.03 9.95
C CYS A 138 5.56 -11.64 10.61
N GLU A 139 6.05 -11.60 11.86
CA GLU A 139 6.11 -10.37 12.67
C GLU A 139 6.83 -9.20 11.98
N GLU A 140 7.98 -9.50 11.37
CA GLU A 140 8.85 -8.47 10.76
C GLU A 140 9.00 -8.66 9.25
N SER A 141 8.21 -9.55 8.63
CA SER A 141 8.44 -9.94 7.23
C SER A 141 7.22 -10.50 6.51
N GLY A 142 7.29 -10.50 5.19
CA GLY A 142 6.34 -11.14 4.30
C GLY A 142 7.03 -12.00 3.25
N HIS A 143 6.27 -12.91 2.66
CA HIS A 143 6.64 -13.61 1.44
C HIS A 143 5.38 -13.83 0.60
N PRO A 144 5.24 -13.14 -0.55
CA PRO A 144 4.20 -13.47 -1.52
C PRO A 144 4.37 -14.93 -1.99
N GLY A 145 3.27 -15.65 -2.24
CA GLY A 145 3.35 -17.06 -2.64
C GLY A 145 3.47 -17.24 -4.13
N ASN A 146 3.40 -18.49 -4.62
CA ASN A 146 3.51 -18.76 -6.05
C ASN A 146 2.33 -18.17 -6.84
N GLY A 147 2.54 -16.98 -7.40
CA GLY A 147 1.48 -16.22 -8.07
C GLY A 147 0.69 -15.27 -7.16
N ALA A 148 0.80 -15.38 -5.83
CA ALA A 148 -0.11 -14.74 -4.89
C ALA A 148 0.48 -13.50 -4.24
N ASP A 149 -0.37 -12.54 -3.89
CA ASP A 149 0.03 -11.33 -3.18
C ASP A 149 -0.39 -11.39 -1.72
N ILE A 150 0.31 -10.65 -0.87
CA ILE A 150 0.00 -10.48 0.55
C ILE A 150 -0.23 -9.01 0.87
N ALA A 151 -1.03 -8.75 1.89
CA ALA A 151 -1.28 -7.40 2.31
C ALA A 151 -1.54 -7.25 3.81
N TRP A 152 -1.14 -6.09 4.33
CA TRP A 152 -1.56 -5.57 5.62
C TRP A 152 -2.62 -4.49 5.37
N ARG A 153 -3.79 -4.63 5.99
CA ARG A 153 -4.82 -3.60 5.95
C ARG A 153 -4.96 -2.93 7.30
N TRP A 154 -4.92 -1.61 7.29
CA TRP A 154 -5.20 -0.78 8.46
C TRP A 154 -6.38 0.14 8.16
N THR A 155 -7.23 0.35 9.16
CA THR A 155 -8.41 1.23 9.07
C THR A 155 -8.24 2.39 10.05
N SER A 156 -8.39 3.62 9.57
CA SER A 156 -8.10 4.80 10.37
C SER A 156 -9.15 4.99 11.47
N PRO A 157 -8.73 5.16 12.74
CA PRO A 157 -9.63 5.52 13.83
C PRO A 157 -9.84 7.03 13.96
N VAL A 158 -9.06 7.84 13.23
CA VAL A 158 -9.02 9.31 13.37
C VAL A 158 -9.16 10.00 12.02
N PRO A 159 -9.72 11.22 11.99
CA PRO A 159 -9.61 12.11 10.83
C PRO A 159 -8.26 12.85 10.82
N GLY A 160 -7.91 13.35 9.64
CA GLY A 160 -6.85 14.35 9.45
C GLY A 160 -5.63 13.81 8.69
N PRO A 161 -4.55 14.60 8.65
CA PRO A 161 -3.31 14.16 8.03
C PRO A 161 -2.63 13.07 8.86
N ILE A 162 -2.12 12.07 8.17
CA ILE A 162 -1.23 11.04 8.74
C ILE A 162 0.10 11.02 8.01
N GLU A 163 1.15 10.73 8.74
CA GLU A 163 2.46 10.42 8.16
C GLU A 163 2.69 8.92 8.20
N ILE A 164 3.26 8.40 7.12
CA ILE A 164 3.56 6.99 6.93
C ILE A 164 5.05 6.84 6.68
N LEU A 165 5.69 5.96 7.45
CA LEU A 165 7.05 5.50 7.24
C LEU A 165 6.99 4.04 6.81
N ILE A 166 7.70 3.70 5.74
CA ILE A 166 7.82 2.33 5.25
C ILE A 166 9.29 1.97 5.19
N HIS A 167 9.62 0.81 5.73
CA HIS A 167 10.91 0.14 5.55
C HIS A 167 10.68 -1.22 4.89
N ALA A 168 11.46 -1.54 3.85
CA ALA A 168 11.44 -2.87 3.25
C ALA A 168 12.80 -3.21 2.66
N GLU A 169 13.30 -4.42 2.92
CA GLU A 169 14.59 -4.93 2.45
C GLU A 169 14.54 -6.45 2.28
N LYS A 170 15.42 -7.01 1.44
CA LYS A 170 15.53 -8.47 1.30
C LYS A 170 16.15 -9.08 2.55
N ILE A 171 15.50 -10.13 3.09
CA ILE A 171 16.10 -10.99 4.13
C ILE A 171 16.96 -12.08 3.48
N ASP A 172 16.48 -12.65 2.37
CA ASP A 172 17.20 -13.62 1.57
C ASP A 172 17.49 -13.05 0.17
N VAL A 173 18.75 -13.07 -0.23
CA VAL A 173 19.18 -12.58 -1.55
C VAL A 173 18.93 -13.62 -2.63
N GLY A 174 18.30 -13.20 -3.72
CA GLY A 174 17.98 -14.03 -4.88
C GLY A 174 16.71 -13.55 -5.57
N GLY A 175 16.28 -14.28 -6.60
CA GLY A 175 15.04 -13.95 -7.33
C GLY A 175 15.09 -12.60 -8.03
N ASP A 176 13.90 -12.07 -8.32
CA ASP A 176 13.69 -10.75 -8.91
C ASP A 176 13.04 -9.75 -7.93
N GLY A 177 12.79 -10.20 -6.70
CA GLY A 177 12.33 -9.39 -5.58
C GLY A 177 10.84 -9.07 -5.64
N VAL A 178 10.45 -8.04 -4.89
CA VAL A 178 9.03 -7.72 -4.65
C VAL A 178 8.73 -6.26 -4.93
N THR A 179 7.46 -5.96 -5.14
CA THR A 179 6.96 -4.58 -5.21
C THR A 179 6.05 -4.27 -4.03
N VAL A 180 6.42 -3.27 -3.24
CA VAL A 180 5.64 -2.77 -2.11
C VAL A 180 4.83 -1.56 -2.55
N SER A 181 3.51 -1.62 -2.39
CA SER A 181 2.59 -0.54 -2.76
C SER A 181 1.60 -0.22 -1.65
N VAL A 182 1.10 1.01 -1.60
CA VAL A 182 0.04 1.42 -0.69
C VAL A 182 -1.13 1.97 -1.48
N PHE A 183 -2.31 1.46 -1.20
CA PHE A 183 -3.57 1.89 -1.78
C PHE A 183 -4.46 2.49 -0.69
N LYS A 184 -5.22 3.53 -1.05
CA LYS A 184 -6.20 4.14 -0.15
C LYS A 184 -7.62 3.81 -0.63
N ASN A 185 -8.45 3.28 0.27
CA ASN A 185 -9.88 3.03 0.03
C ASN A 185 -10.21 2.18 -1.20
N THR A 186 -9.28 1.34 -1.63
CA THR A 186 -9.50 0.40 -2.73
C THR A 186 -8.72 -0.87 -2.47
N THR A 187 -9.29 -1.98 -2.91
CA THR A 187 -8.65 -3.30 -2.97
C THR A 187 -8.29 -3.70 -4.40
N ASP A 188 -8.64 -2.87 -5.38
CA ASP A 188 -8.26 -3.07 -6.78
C ASP A 188 -6.86 -2.49 -7.01
N ILE A 189 -5.87 -3.38 -7.10
CA ILE A 189 -4.46 -2.99 -7.24
C ILE A 189 -4.10 -2.53 -8.65
N SER A 190 -5.04 -2.58 -9.61
CA SER A 190 -4.86 -1.98 -10.94
C SER A 190 -5.00 -0.45 -10.91
N THR A 191 -5.53 0.09 -9.82
CA THR A 191 -5.62 1.54 -9.60
C THR A 191 -4.24 2.14 -9.28
N GLN A 192 -4.11 3.46 -9.39
CA GLN A 192 -2.86 4.13 -9.05
C GLN A 192 -2.62 4.08 -7.52
N PRO A 193 -1.52 3.48 -7.03
CA PRO A 193 -1.19 3.53 -5.61
C PRO A 193 -0.73 4.93 -5.19
N VAL A 194 -0.91 5.24 -3.89
CA VAL A 194 -0.37 6.48 -3.29
C VAL A 194 1.13 6.39 -3.03
N PHE A 195 1.66 5.17 -2.96
CA PHE A 195 3.08 4.87 -2.85
C PHE A 195 3.37 3.54 -3.56
N SER A 196 4.49 3.45 -4.28
CA SER A 196 4.96 2.19 -4.85
C SER A 196 6.48 2.22 -5.02
N ARG A 197 7.16 1.17 -4.55
CA ARG A 197 8.60 0.96 -4.70
C ARG A 197 8.91 -0.52 -4.82
N GLN A 198 9.89 -0.84 -5.65
CA GLN A 198 10.42 -2.18 -5.81
C GLN A 198 11.60 -2.38 -4.87
N VAL A 199 11.69 -3.56 -4.27
CA VAL A 199 12.89 -4.10 -3.61
C VAL A 199 13.45 -5.17 -4.55
N LEU A 200 14.64 -4.97 -5.09
CA LEU A 200 15.23 -5.92 -6.03
C LEU A 200 15.70 -7.19 -5.29
N GLY A 201 15.79 -8.31 -5.99
CA GLY A 201 16.18 -9.60 -5.41
C GLY A 201 17.54 -9.61 -4.70
N ASN A 202 18.45 -8.71 -5.09
CA ASN A 202 19.78 -8.53 -4.47
C ASN A 202 19.89 -7.30 -3.57
N ASP A 203 18.77 -6.70 -3.17
CA ASP A 203 18.73 -5.46 -2.40
C ASP A 203 18.56 -5.72 -0.90
N GLU A 204 19.66 -6.06 -0.24
CA GLU A 204 19.74 -6.22 1.22
C GLU A 204 19.67 -4.90 1.99
N SER A 205 19.80 -3.75 1.30
CA SER A 205 19.68 -2.43 1.93
C SER A 205 18.25 -1.88 1.83
N GLY A 206 17.52 -2.32 0.81
CA GLY A 206 16.13 -1.97 0.60
C GLY A 206 15.88 -0.47 0.50
N PHE A 207 14.76 -0.03 1.08
CA PHE A 207 14.43 1.38 1.18
C PHE A 207 13.77 1.74 2.51
N ALA A 208 13.95 3.00 2.90
CA ALA A 208 13.15 3.69 3.89
C ALA A 208 12.50 4.93 3.26
N ASN A 209 11.17 5.02 3.29
CA ASN A 209 10.44 6.16 2.74
C ASN A 209 9.45 6.74 3.74
N ARG A 210 9.30 8.06 3.68
CA ARG A 210 8.35 8.84 4.49
C ARG A 210 7.46 9.67 3.56
N PHE A 211 6.16 9.66 3.78
CA PHE A 211 5.20 10.49 3.05
C PHE A 211 3.95 10.78 3.88
N ILE A 212 3.17 11.78 3.45
CA ILE A 212 1.96 12.23 4.14
C ILE A 212 0.73 11.91 3.29
N ILE A 213 -0.34 11.48 3.93
CA ILE A 213 -1.70 11.47 3.35
C ILE A 213 -2.48 12.58 4.06
N ASP A 214 -2.77 13.67 3.35
CA ASP A 214 -3.30 14.90 3.95
C ASP A 214 -4.72 14.77 4.51
N ALA A 215 -5.54 13.93 3.89
CA ALA A 215 -6.94 13.77 4.22
C ALA A 215 -7.26 12.30 4.41
N ILE A 216 -7.26 11.82 5.66
CA ILE A 216 -7.90 10.58 6.05
C ILE A 216 -9.17 10.87 6.86
N GLN A 217 -10.18 10.02 6.71
CA GLN A 217 -11.38 10.03 7.55
C GLN A 217 -11.39 8.78 8.44
N PRO A 218 -12.14 8.78 9.55
CA PRO A 218 -12.48 7.54 10.22
C PRO A 218 -13.07 6.54 9.23
N ASP A 219 -12.70 5.26 9.37
CA ASP A 219 -13.10 4.15 8.51
C ASP A 219 -12.51 4.14 7.08
N ASP A 220 -11.76 5.17 6.67
CA ASP A 220 -10.86 5.04 5.52
C ASP A 220 -9.85 3.92 5.84
N PHE A 221 -9.47 3.14 4.82
CA PHE A 221 -8.46 2.11 4.99
C PHE A 221 -7.28 2.30 4.04
N LEU A 222 -6.13 1.82 4.50
CA LEU A 222 -4.93 1.66 3.70
C LEU A 222 -4.67 0.17 3.51
N LEU A 223 -4.34 -0.21 2.28
CA LEU A 223 -3.92 -1.55 1.92
C LEU A 223 -2.44 -1.48 1.50
N PHE A 224 -1.58 -2.01 2.36
CA PHE A 224 -0.15 -2.17 2.09
C PHE A 224 0.05 -3.53 1.44
N VAL A 225 0.38 -3.55 0.16
CA VAL A 225 0.49 -4.76 -0.64
C VAL A 225 1.96 -5.04 -0.94
N MET A 226 2.39 -6.27 -0.70
CA MET A 226 3.65 -6.80 -1.21
C MET A 226 3.31 -7.81 -2.30
N GLN A 227 3.63 -7.42 -3.54
CA GLN A 227 3.42 -8.21 -4.74
C GLN A 227 4.71 -8.93 -5.10
N LYS A 228 4.62 -10.20 -5.51
CA LYS A 228 5.74 -10.83 -6.19
C LYS A 228 5.99 -10.15 -7.53
N ASN A 229 7.20 -10.25 -8.05
CA ASN A 229 7.47 -9.92 -9.44
C ASN A 229 7.20 -11.16 -10.32
N GLU A 230 8.07 -11.53 -11.25
CA GLU A 230 7.88 -12.72 -12.08
C GLU A 230 8.20 -14.01 -11.30
N ASP A 231 9.32 -14.03 -10.59
CA ASP A 231 9.77 -15.14 -9.75
C ASP A 231 9.23 -14.97 -8.31
N VAL A 232 9.10 -16.09 -7.59
CA VAL A 232 8.76 -16.12 -6.15
C VAL A 232 9.93 -16.65 -5.32
N THR A 233 10.97 -17.15 -5.97
CA THR A 233 12.13 -17.66 -5.24
C THR A 233 12.84 -16.51 -4.52
N PHE A 234 13.18 -16.72 -3.25
CA PHE A 234 13.84 -15.72 -2.42
C PHE A 234 13.05 -14.42 -2.30
N ASP A 235 11.74 -14.49 -2.06
CA ASP A 235 10.90 -13.30 -1.84
C ASP A 235 10.68 -12.99 -0.34
N HIS A 236 11.49 -13.58 0.55
CA HIS A 236 11.40 -13.28 1.98
C HIS A 236 11.91 -11.86 2.22
N THR A 237 10.99 -10.96 2.53
CA THR A 237 11.25 -9.53 2.56
C THR A 237 10.86 -8.99 3.93
N ALA A 238 11.79 -8.32 4.60
CA ALA A 238 11.49 -7.59 5.81
C ALA A 238 10.56 -6.43 5.45
N PHE A 239 9.55 -6.18 6.27
CA PHE A 239 8.59 -5.12 6.02
C PHE A 239 8.12 -4.51 7.33
N GLU A 240 8.16 -3.18 7.38
CA GLU A 240 7.61 -2.40 8.48
C GLU A 240 6.87 -1.19 7.92
N ALA A 241 5.64 -0.97 8.38
CA ALA A 241 4.92 0.27 8.17
C ALA A 241 4.54 0.90 9.52
N THR A 242 4.93 2.16 9.70
CA THR A 242 4.57 2.98 10.86
C THR A 242 3.67 4.12 10.41
N ILE A 243 2.54 4.30 11.10
CA ILE A 243 1.54 5.33 10.83
C ILE A 243 1.42 6.23 12.05
N CYS A 244 1.55 7.54 11.88
CA CYS A 244 1.41 8.51 12.97
C CYS A 244 0.48 9.67 12.60
N GLN A 245 -0.24 10.20 13.60
CA GLN A 245 -1.00 11.43 13.47
C GLN A 245 -0.03 12.61 13.55
N VAL A 246 0.36 13.11 12.38
CA VAL A 246 1.28 14.24 12.17
C VAL A 246 2.64 14.06 12.86
N SER A 247 3.61 13.60 12.07
CA SER A 247 5.00 13.27 12.43
C SER A 247 5.14 11.95 13.19
N CYS A 248 5.86 11.00 12.63
CA CYS A 248 6.43 9.88 13.36
C CYS A 248 7.77 10.27 13.99
N PRO A 249 8.13 9.66 15.14
CA PRO A 249 9.41 9.86 15.79
C PRO A 249 10.61 9.50 14.89
#